data_AF-A0A0U5GUJ7-F1
#
_entry.id   AF-A0A0U5GUJ7-F1
#
_cell.length_a   1.000
_cell.length_b   1.000
_cell.length_c   1.000
_cell.angle_alpha   90.00
_cell.angle_beta   90.00
_cell.angle_gamma   90.00
#
_symmetry.space_group_name_H-M   'P 1'
#
loop_
_entity.id
_entity.type
_entity.pdbx_description
1 polymer ?
#
loop_
_entity_poly.entity_id
_entity_poly.type
_entity_poly.pdbx_seq_one_letter_code
_entity_poly.pdbx_strand_id
1 'polypeptide(L)'
;MQSQLSGFDAQLNALRAAPQKAPDAPPATPAVKKPAPAKPHRAAMNAARRAPFVLTGVEKRGTTSFAAVAPRGFSDLSQIRLIGEGQSVQGWTLIGAGYGQAQFRVNGRVTTVNVH
;
A
#
# COMPACT_ATOMS: atom_id res chain seq x y z
N MET A 1 8.55 0.03 -31.90
CA MET A 1 8.68 0.30 -30.46
C MET A 1 7.78 1.48 -30.07
N GLN A 2 6.45 1.34 -30.02
CA GLN A 2 5.58 2.48 -29.67
C GLN A 2 4.17 2.12 -29.16
N SER A 3 3.92 0.87 -28.78
CA SER A 3 2.57 0.37 -28.43
C SER A 3 2.25 0.33 -26.93
N GLN A 4 3.12 0.84 -26.06
CA GLN A 4 2.96 0.72 -24.59
C GLN A 4 2.39 1.97 -23.89
N LEU A 5 2.19 3.08 -24.60
CA LEU A 5 1.69 4.33 -23.99
C LEU A 5 0.16 4.45 -24.00
N SER A 6 -0.53 3.79 -24.95
CA SER A 6 -1.99 3.89 -25.10
C SER A 6 -2.78 3.12 -24.02
N GLY A 7 -2.23 2.00 -23.54
CA GLY A 7 -2.89 1.17 -22.54
C GLY A 7 -2.95 1.84 -21.17
N PHE A 8 -1.98 2.70 -20.86
CA PHE A 8 -1.92 3.40 -19.57
C PHE A 8 -2.95 4.52 -19.47
N ASP A 9 -3.16 5.26 -20.57
CA ASP A 9 -4.14 6.34 -20.63
C ASP A 9 -5.58 5.80 -20.55
N ALA A 10 -5.85 4.69 -21.25
CA ALA A 10 -7.14 3.99 -21.17
C ALA A 10 -7.44 3.52 -19.73
N GLN A 11 -6.42 3.07 -18.99
CA GLN A 11 -6.58 2.66 -17.60
C GLN A 11 -6.80 3.83 -16.64
N LEU A 12 -6.13 4.97 -16.85
CA LEU A 12 -6.35 6.18 -16.06
C LEU A 12 -7.73 6.80 -16.32
N ASN A 13 -8.21 6.76 -17.56
CA ASN A 13 -9.54 7.24 -17.91
C ASN A 13 -10.65 6.32 -17.36
N ALA A 14 -10.46 5.00 -17.38
CA ALA A 14 -11.40 4.05 -16.77
C ALA A 14 -11.53 4.22 -15.25
N LEU A 15 -10.44 4.62 -14.57
CA LEU A 15 -10.44 4.94 -13.15
C LEU A 15 -11.09 6.30 -12.84
N ARG A 16 -11.13 7.23 -13.80
CA ARG A 16 -11.89 8.50 -13.71
C ARG A 16 -13.36 8.35 -14.05
N ALA A 17 -13.70 7.43 -14.94
CA ALA A 17 -15.03 7.29 -15.51
C ALA A 17 -15.98 6.39 -14.73
N ALA A 18 -15.56 5.71 -13.65
CA ALA A 18 -16.44 4.87 -12.87
C ALA A 18 -17.41 5.71 -12.02
N PRO A 19 -18.71 5.81 -12.37
CA PRO A 19 -19.69 6.47 -11.53
C PRO A 19 -20.20 5.41 -10.54
N GLN A 20 -20.12 5.70 -9.24
CA GLN A 20 -20.81 4.89 -8.24
C GLN A 20 -22.31 5.03 -8.46
N LYS A 21 -22.91 4.14 -9.24
CA LYS A 21 -24.36 4.04 -9.39
C LYS A 21 -24.90 3.10 -8.30
N ALA A 22 -25.40 3.68 -7.22
CA ALA A 22 -26.23 2.99 -6.24
C ALA A 22 -27.72 3.13 -6.64
N PRO A 23 -28.55 2.07 -6.57
CA PRO A 23 -29.99 2.16 -6.82
C PRO A 23 -30.78 2.86 -5.69
N ASP A 24 -31.91 3.45 -6.08
CA ASP A 24 -32.94 4.29 -5.45
C ASP A 24 -33.33 4.16 -3.95
N ALA A 25 -33.86 5.29 -3.44
CA ALA A 25 -34.27 5.68 -2.07
C ALA A 25 -35.73 5.25 -1.67
N PRO A 26 -36.40 5.63 -0.53
CA PRO A 26 -36.47 6.96 0.14
C PRO A 26 -36.63 6.94 1.71
N PRO A 27 -37.13 8.00 2.43
CA PRO A 27 -36.34 9.11 2.99
C PRO A 27 -36.50 9.34 4.52
N ALA A 28 -35.46 9.86 5.21
CA ALA A 28 -35.61 10.69 6.43
C ALA A 28 -34.30 11.42 6.83
N THR A 29 -34.35 12.75 6.76
CA THR A 29 -33.66 13.86 7.49
C THR A 29 -32.29 13.71 8.23
N PRO A 30 -31.52 14.83 8.32
CA PRO A 30 -30.06 14.80 8.38
C PRO A 30 -29.48 14.88 9.80
N ALA A 31 -28.36 14.18 10.04
CA ALA A 31 -27.48 14.45 11.17
C ALA A 31 -26.02 14.40 10.70
N VAL A 32 -25.41 15.58 10.62
CA VAL A 32 -23.98 15.80 10.40
C VAL A 32 -23.18 14.98 11.41
N LYS A 33 -22.43 13.98 10.92
CA LYS A 33 -21.41 13.30 11.74
C LYS A 33 -20.06 13.42 11.04
N LYS A 34 -19.16 14.17 11.71
CA LYS A 34 -17.72 14.24 11.45
C LYS A 34 -17.18 12.87 11.03
N PRO A 35 -16.34 12.75 9.98
CA PRO A 35 -15.68 11.50 9.68
C PRO A 35 -14.86 11.05 10.89
N ALA A 36 -15.28 9.95 11.50
CA ALA A 36 -14.53 9.30 12.56
C ALA A 36 -13.17 8.82 12.01
N PRO A 37 -12.10 8.79 12.82
CA PRO A 37 -10.81 8.26 12.39
C PRO A 37 -11.01 6.86 11.83
N ALA A 38 -10.53 6.62 10.60
CA ALA A 38 -10.61 5.32 9.97
C ALA A 38 -9.96 4.28 10.90
N LYS A 39 -10.78 3.42 11.49
CA LYS A 39 -10.33 2.28 12.29
C LYS A 39 -9.38 1.48 11.40
N PRO A 40 -8.15 1.15 11.84
CA PRO A 40 -7.28 0.30 11.05
C PRO A 40 -8.01 -1.03 10.89
N HIS A 41 -8.48 -1.27 9.67
CA HIS A 41 -9.09 -2.54 9.31
C HIS A 41 -8.06 -3.59 9.70
N ARG A 42 -8.44 -4.53 10.59
CA ARG A 42 -7.68 -5.75 10.87
C ARG A 42 -7.49 -6.44 9.52
N ALA A 43 -6.41 -6.10 8.83
CA ALA A 43 -6.10 -6.63 7.52
C ALA A 43 -5.54 -8.03 7.77
N ALA A 44 -6.43 -9.01 7.55
CA ALA A 44 -6.15 -10.41 7.29
C ALA A 44 -4.86 -10.96 7.92
N MET A 45 -4.99 -11.53 9.11
CA MET A 45 -4.01 -12.45 9.68
C MET A 45 -4.05 -13.78 8.90
N ASN A 46 -3.69 -13.74 7.62
CA ASN A 46 -3.76 -14.91 6.75
C ASN A 46 -2.34 -15.25 6.29
N ALA A 47 -1.69 -16.13 7.06
CA ALA A 47 -0.46 -16.86 6.73
C ALA A 47 0.42 -16.13 5.70
N ALA A 48 0.89 -14.95 6.11
CA ALA A 48 1.79 -14.13 5.34
C ALA A 48 3.04 -14.96 5.02
N ARG A 49 3.31 -15.18 3.73
CA ARG A 49 4.62 -15.68 3.29
C ARG A 49 5.66 -14.82 4.00
N ARG A 50 6.59 -15.43 4.74
CA ARG A 50 7.54 -14.63 5.51
C ARG A 50 8.39 -13.80 4.56
N ALA A 51 8.48 -12.48 4.82
CA ALA A 51 9.30 -11.61 4.01
C ALA A 51 10.77 -12.10 4.02
N PRO A 52 11.43 -12.18 2.86
CA PRO A 52 12.85 -12.53 2.76
C PRO A 52 13.80 -11.39 3.19
N PHE A 53 13.24 -10.29 3.72
CA PHE A 53 13.91 -9.13 4.28
C PHE A 53 13.31 -8.79 5.65
N VAL A 54 13.93 -7.85 6.35
CA VAL A 54 13.37 -7.21 7.55
C VAL A 54 13.01 -5.77 7.22
N LEU A 55 11.94 -5.27 7.83
CA LEU A 55 11.60 -3.85 7.82
C LEU A 55 12.35 -3.20 8.98
N THR A 56 13.25 -2.25 8.70
CA THR A 56 14.04 -1.55 9.71
C THR A 56 13.42 -0.20 10.09
N GLY A 57 12.50 0.31 9.27
CA GLY A 57 11.83 1.58 9.52
C GLY A 57 10.82 1.95 8.45
N VAL A 58 10.05 3.00 8.74
CA VAL A 58 9.15 3.64 7.79
C VAL A 58 9.42 5.13 7.80
N GLU A 59 9.37 5.76 6.63
CA GLU A 59 9.65 7.18 6.49
C GLU A 59 8.55 7.84 5.66
N LYS A 60 8.08 9.01 6.10
CA LYS A 60 7.08 9.79 5.36
C LYS A 60 7.70 11.10 4.92
N ARG A 61 7.72 11.33 3.60
CA ARG A 61 8.22 12.56 2.97
C ARG A 61 7.07 13.21 2.21
N GLY A 62 6.45 14.21 2.82
CA GLY A 62 5.24 14.83 2.29
C GLY A 62 4.10 13.83 2.14
N THR A 63 3.65 13.62 0.92
CA THR A 63 2.59 12.66 0.56
C THR A 63 3.10 11.25 0.27
N THR A 64 4.42 11.07 0.17
CA THR A 64 5.03 9.78 -0.17
C THR A 64 5.47 9.03 1.09
N SER A 65 5.10 7.76 1.17
CA SER A 65 5.59 6.85 2.19
C SER A 65 6.67 5.92 1.63
N PHE A 66 7.66 5.65 2.46
CA PHE A 66 8.80 4.81 2.15
C PHE A 66 8.99 3.74 3.23
N ALA A 67 9.48 2.58 2.82
CA ALA A 67 9.89 1.50 3.70
C ALA A 67 11.40 1.33 3.65
N ALA A 68 12.04 1.27 4.82
CA ALA A 68 13.45 0.91 4.94
C ALA A 68 13.54 -0.61 5.12
N VAL A 69 14.17 -1.29 4.16
CA VAL A 69 14.29 -2.76 4.16
C VAL A 69 15.74 -3.20 4.07
N ALA A 70 16.07 -4.29 4.76
CA ALA A 70 17.40 -4.88 4.75
C ALA A 70 17.34 -6.41 4.61
N PRO A 71 18.40 -7.06 4.10
CA PRO A 71 18.53 -8.50 4.20
C PRO A 71 18.41 -8.98 5.65
N ARG A 72 17.95 -10.21 5.82
CA ARG A 72 17.93 -10.84 7.15
C ARG A 72 19.38 -11.01 7.64
N GLY A 73 19.66 -10.62 8.88
CA GLY A 73 21.01 -10.70 9.46
C GLY A 73 21.97 -9.61 8.97
N PHE A 74 21.45 -8.48 8.48
CA PHE A 74 22.27 -7.31 8.15
C PHE A 74 23.07 -6.84 9.37
N SER A 75 24.29 -6.37 9.13
CA SER A 75 25.20 -5.80 10.14
C SER A 75 25.50 -4.32 9.89
N ASP A 76 25.24 -3.83 8.68
CA ASP A 76 25.67 -2.52 8.21
C ASP A 76 24.51 -1.69 7.66
N LEU A 77 24.52 -0.39 7.94
CA LEU A 77 23.50 0.54 7.46
C LEU A 77 23.49 0.67 5.93
N SER A 78 24.62 0.43 5.27
CA SER A 78 24.73 0.42 3.81
C SER A 78 23.90 -0.67 3.14
N GLN A 79 23.48 -1.70 3.89
CA GLN A 79 22.62 -2.78 3.40
C GLN A 79 21.12 -2.41 3.47
N ILE A 80 20.78 -1.32 4.17
CA ILE A 80 19.42 -0.80 4.23
C ILE A 80 19.14 -0.02 2.95
N ARG A 81 18.02 -0.33 2.31
CA ARG A 81 17.51 0.44 1.18
C ARG A 81 16.14 1.00 1.47
N LEU A 82 15.92 2.21 0.99
CA LEU A 82 14.63 2.88 1.02
C LEU A 82 13.87 2.52 -0.26
N ILE A 83 12.64 2.02 -0.13
CA ILE A 83 11.75 1.75 -1.26
C ILE A 83 10.47 2.55 -1.13
N GLY A 84 10.02 3.15 -2.23
CA GLY A 84 8.77 3.91 -2.31
C GLY A 84 7.59 3.05 -2.76
N GLU A 85 6.37 3.58 -2.65
CA GLU A 85 5.17 2.91 -3.16
C GLU A 85 5.31 2.55 -4.64
N GLY A 86 4.88 1.33 -5.01
CA GLY A 86 5.04 0.76 -6.35
C GLY A 86 6.41 0.12 -6.62
N GLN A 87 7.44 0.39 -5.81
CA GLN A 87 8.73 -0.29 -5.95
C GLN A 87 8.71 -1.69 -5.32
N SER A 88 9.53 -2.58 -5.86
CA SER A 88 9.55 -3.99 -5.46
C SER A 88 10.91 -4.46 -4.98
N VAL A 89 10.92 -5.32 -3.96
CA VAL A 89 12.10 -6.03 -3.47
C VAL A 89 11.79 -7.52 -3.39
N GLN A 90 12.55 -8.36 -4.07
CA GLN A 90 12.38 -9.84 -4.03
C GLN A 90 10.93 -10.31 -4.30
N GLY A 91 10.20 -9.61 -5.18
CA GLY A 91 8.80 -9.91 -5.51
C GLY A 91 7.75 -9.30 -4.56
N TRP A 92 8.17 -8.46 -3.62
CA TRP A 92 7.31 -7.73 -2.69
C TRP A 92 7.21 -6.27 -3.11
N THR A 93 6.06 -5.87 -3.62
CA THR A 93 5.80 -4.49 -4.05
C THR A 93 5.25 -3.68 -2.89
N LEU A 94 5.89 -2.56 -2.52
CA LEU A 94 5.36 -1.68 -1.48
C LEU A 94 4.06 -1.03 -1.97
N ILE A 95 3.01 -1.10 -1.15
CA ILE A 95 1.73 -0.41 -1.43
C ILE A 95 1.40 0.69 -0.42
N GLY A 96 2.13 0.74 0.70
CA GLY A 96 2.02 1.81 1.68
C GLY A 96 2.88 1.53 2.92
N ALA A 97 3.31 2.57 3.60
CA ALA A 97 4.07 2.47 4.85
C ALA A 97 3.68 3.56 5.85
N GLY A 98 3.72 3.23 7.14
CA GLY A 98 3.40 4.15 8.23
C GLY A 98 3.16 3.41 9.54
N TYR A 99 3.15 4.14 10.66
CA TYR A 99 2.82 3.58 11.99
C TYR A 99 3.64 2.33 12.36
N GLY A 100 4.93 2.31 12.02
CA GLY A 100 5.83 1.18 12.33
C GLY A 100 5.57 -0.09 11.51
N GLN A 101 4.82 -0.01 10.41
CA GLN A 101 4.50 -1.12 9.54
C GLN A 101 4.46 -0.72 8.06
N ALA A 102 4.70 -1.69 7.19
CA ALA A 102 4.60 -1.53 5.76
C ALA A 102 3.71 -2.63 5.17
N GLN A 103 2.88 -2.25 4.21
CA GLN A 103 2.01 -3.15 3.47
C GLN A 103 2.64 -3.45 2.12
N PHE A 104 2.71 -4.72 1.77
CA PHE A 104 3.29 -5.20 0.53
C PHE A 104 2.29 -6.05 -0.24
N ARG A 105 2.33 -5.96 -1.57
CA ARG A 105 1.67 -6.91 -2.47
C ARG A 105 2.67 -7.98 -2.90
N VAL A 106 2.35 -9.24 -2.67
CA VAL A 106 3.12 -10.42 -3.09
C VAL A 106 2.17 -11.45 -3.67
N ASN A 107 2.39 -11.87 -4.92
CA ASN A 107 1.52 -12.82 -5.63
C ASN A 107 0.03 -12.45 -5.57
N GLY A 108 -0.29 -11.16 -5.71
CA GLY A 108 -1.67 -10.65 -5.63
C GLY A 108 -2.25 -10.53 -4.22
N ARG A 109 -1.53 -10.96 -3.16
CA ARG A 109 -1.98 -10.84 -1.76
C ARG A 109 -1.32 -9.66 -1.08
N VAL A 110 -2.08 -8.95 -0.24
CA VAL A 110 -1.55 -7.92 0.64
C VAL A 110 -1.04 -8.56 1.92
N THR A 111 0.17 -8.20 2.34
CA THR A 111 0.81 -8.67 3.56
C THR A 111 1.40 -7.50 4.32
N THR A 112 1.12 -7.43 5.61
CA THR A 112 1.70 -6.43 6.52
C THR A 112 2.98 -6.97 7.14
N VAL A 113 4.03 -6.14 7.11
CA VAL A 113 5.32 -6.40 7.77
C VAL A 113 5.55 -5.29 8.78
N ASN A 114 5.87 -5.67 10.01
CA ASN A 114 6.19 -4.72 11.10
C ASN A 114 7.68 -4.44 11.15
N VAL A 115 8.07 -3.28 11.68
CA VAL A 115 9.47 -2.97 11.97
C VAL A 115 10.01 -3.98 12.99
N HIS A 116 11.21 -4.49 12.74
CA HIS A 116 11.92 -5.44 13.62
C HIS A 116 12.69 -4.70 14.71
#